data_AF-A0A2T2X2Y6-F1
#
_entry.id   AF-A0A2T2X2Y6-F1
#
_cell.length_a   1.000
_cell.length_b   1.000
_cell.length_c   1.000
_cell.angle_alpha   90.00
_cell.angle_beta   90.00
_cell.angle_gamma   90.00
#
_symmetry.space_group_name_H-M   'P 1'
#
loop_
_entity.id
_entity.type
_entity.pdbx_description
1 polymer ?
#
loop_
_entity_poly.entity_id
_entity_poly.type
_entity_poly.pdbx_seq_one_letter_code
_entity_poly.pdbx_strand_id
1 'polypeptide(L)'
;MRWMIGSYLSAPRIPWINPAMTMTRYAQCGLYWIRCEVPQNQADECIYPLARAVAEFIENNCELWLHRLIRRELGYLSAGERLWVLSRAVAVLRKDGRMGSRVDGITVAILPFVWEHEILVIEGLQDFLLKDSADELRALLGVAVEEYLFKREEDEYNELSRHLTPMGLRWGFRGRPHSFLAP
;
A
#
# COMPACT_ATOMS: atom_id res chain seq x y z
N MET A 1 -10.29 23.29 23.00
CA MET A 1 -9.26 23.07 21.97
C MET A 1 -9.93 22.70 20.67
N ARG A 2 -9.34 23.05 19.52
CA ARG A 2 -9.92 22.76 18.21
C ARG A 2 -8.92 21.99 17.37
N TRP A 3 -9.32 20.86 16.81
CA TRP A 3 -8.53 20.16 15.80
C TRP A 3 -9.20 20.27 14.43
N MET A 4 -8.38 20.47 13.39
CA MET A 4 -8.77 20.38 12.00
C MET A 4 -7.99 19.25 11.34
N ILE A 5 -8.71 18.22 10.89
CA ILE A 5 -8.11 17.00 10.33
C ILE A 5 -8.48 16.94 8.87
N GLY A 6 -7.49 17.00 8.00
CA GLY A 6 -7.63 17.06 6.55
C GLY A 6 -7.06 15.83 5.86
N SER A 7 -7.73 15.35 4.82
CA SER A 7 -7.19 14.38 3.87
C SER A 7 -7.59 14.71 2.43
N TYR A 8 -6.67 14.49 1.49
CA TYR A 8 -6.92 14.62 0.05
C TYR A 8 -7.62 13.38 -0.52
N LEU A 9 -7.61 12.27 0.22
CA LEU A 9 -8.04 10.97 -0.26
C LEU A 9 -9.49 10.67 0.07
N SER A 10 -9.90 10.89 1.31
CA SER A 10 -11.28 10.65 1.74
C SER A 10 -11.62 11.47 2.98
N ALA A 11 -12.92 11.72 3.18
CA ALA A 11 -13.38 12.33 4.41
C ALA A 11 -13.04 11.41 5.59
N PRO A 12 -12.21 11.85 6.54
CA PRO A 12 -11.82 10.98 7.62
C PRO A 12 -13.07 10.51 8.39
N ARG A 13 -13.15 9.20 8.63
CA ARG A 13 -14.19 8.65 9.50
C ARG A 13 -13.49 8.30 10.79
N ILE A 14 -13.48 9.26 11.70
CA ILE A 14 -12.91 9.12 13.03
C ILE A 14 -14.07 8.61 13.91
N PRO A 15 -14.12 7.31 14.25
CA PRO A 15 -15.14 6.78 15.14
C PRO A 15 -14.85 7.29 16.54
N TRP A 16 -15.44 8.42 16.92
CA TRP A 16 -15.24 9.01 18.24
C TRP A 16 -16.52 9.00 19.07
N ILE A 17 -16.40 8.51 20.31
CA ILE A 17 -17.51 8.39 21.27
C ILE A 17 -17.25 9.35 22.44
N ASN A 18 -17.31 10.66 22.18
CA ASN A 18 -17.40 11.66 23.23
C ASN A 18 -18.58 12.58 22.90
N PRO A 19 -19.67 12.52 23.68
CA PRO A 19 -20.87 13.29 23.42
C PRO A 19 -20.68 14.81 23.59
N ALA A 20 -19.60 15.25 24.24
CA ALA A 20 -19.27 16.67 24.41
C ALA A 20 -18.54 17.29 23.20
N MET A 21 -18.15 16.48 22.21
CA MET A 21 -17.41 16.95 21.04
C MET A 21 -18.36 17.28 19.89
N THR A 22 -18.14 18.44 19.25
CA THR A 22 -18.84 18.77 18.00
C THR A 22 -17.95 18.44 16.81
N MET A 23 -18.47 17.67 15.86
CA MET A 23 -17.78 17.33 14.61
C MET A 23 -18.48 17.95 13.41
N THR A 24 -17.75 18.77 12.64
CA THR A 24 -18.26 19.34 11.38
C THR A 24 -17.40 18.85 10.23
N ARG A 25 -18.03 18.35 9.16
CA ARG A 25 -17.35 17.89 7.94
C ARG A 25 -17.59 18.87 6.81
N TYR A 26 -16.55 19.18 6.04
CA TYR A 26 -16.64 20.05 4.88
C TYR A 26 -15.52 19.76 3.89
N ALA A 27 -15.67 20.21 2.65
CA ALA A 27 -14.65 20.10 1.63
C ALA A 27 -14.19 21.51 1.22
N GLN A 28 -12.88 21.74 1.19
CA GLN A 28 -12.31 23.03 0.83
C GLN A 28 -10.92 22.84 0.22
N CYS A 29 -10.63 23.54 -0.89
CA CYS A 29 -9.34 23.48 -1.58
C CYS A 29 -8.90 22.05 -1.98
N GLY A 30 -9.84 21.18 -2.34
CA GLY A 30 -9.55 19.79 -2.72
C GLY A 30 -9.25 18.85 -1.54
N LEU A 31 -9.41 19.33 -0.30
CA LEU A 31 -9.28 18.55 0.93
C LEU A 31 -10.66 18.29 1.55
N TYR A 32 -10.81 17.10 2.11
CA TYR A 32 -11.89 16.80 3.04
C TYR A 32 -11.43 17.09 4.46
N TRP A 33 -12.18 17.94 5.16
CA TRP A 33 -11.86 18.40 6.50
C TRP A 33 -12.88 17.89 7.51
N ILE A 34 -12.37 17.66 8.72
CA ILE A 34 -13.14 17.49 9.94
C ILE A 34 -12.67 18.53 10.93
N ARG A 35 -13.61 19.32 11.44
CA ARG A 35 -13.39 20.17 12.59
C ARG A 35 -13.92 19.44 13.82
N CYS A 36 -13.03 19.18 14.78
CA CYS A 36 -13.33 18.61 16.08
C CYS A 36 -13.20 19.71 17.14
N GLU A 37 -14.29 20.02 17.83
CA GLU A 37 -14.30 21.01 18.91
C GLU A 37 -14.54 20.33 20.25
N VAL A 38 -13.59 20.50 21.17
CA VAL A 38 -13.63 19.91 22.51
C VAL A 38 -13.50 21.03 23.56
N PRO A 39 -14.29 20.98 24.65
CA PRO A 39 -14.11 21.87 25.80
C PRO A 39 -12.65 21.85 26.31
N GLN A 40 -12.10 23.00 26.69
CA GLN A 40 -10.68 23.09 27.12
C GLN A 40 -10.35 22.18 28.31
N ASN A 41 -11.29 22.02 29.25
CA ASN A 41 -11.14 21.16 30.42
C ASN A 41 -11.12 19.64 30.11
N GLN A 42 -11.37 19.25 28.86
CA GLN A 42 -11.36 17.85 28.40
C GLN A 42 -10.36 17.63 27.25
N ALA A 43 -9.58 18.65 26.89
CA ALA A 43 -8.69 18.60 25.74
C ALA A 43 -7.64 17.50 25.89
N ASP A 44 -6.98 17.44 27.05
CA ASP A 44 -5.90 16.48 27.32
C ASP A 44 -6.37 15.02 27.25
N GLU A 45 -7.57 14.75 27.79
CA GLU A 45 -8.21 13.43 27.73
C GLU A 45 -8.55 12.99 26.30
N CYS A 46 -8.69 13.96 25.39
CA CYS A 46 -9.02 13.73 23.99
C CYS A 46 -7.79 13.63 23.07
N ILE A 47 -6.57 13.81 23.55
CA ILE A 47 -5.39 13.77 22.67
C ILE A 47 -5.06 12.34 22.24
N TYR A 48 -4.96 11.41 23.19
CA TYR A 48 -4.63 10.02 22.88
C TYR A 48 -5.66 9.34 21.98
N PRO A 49 -6.97 9.41 22.25
CA PRO A 49 -7.90 8.76 21.35
C PRO A 49 -7.89 9.43 19.96
N LEU A 50 -7.43 10.69 19.82
CA LEU A 50 -7.38 11.45 18.53
C LEU A 50 -6.24 10.98 17.70
N ALA A 51 -5.07 10.83 18.30
CA ALA A 51 -3.99 10.07 17.70
C ALA A 51 -4.46 8.67 17.31
N ARG A 52 -5.18 7.96 18.20
CA ARG A 52 -5.64 6.60 17.90
C ARG A 52 -6.56 6.53 16.70
N ALA A 53 -7.59 7.36 16.64
CA ALA A 53 -8.57 7.33 15.58
C ALA A 53 -8.01 7.87 14.24
N VAL A 54 -7.05 8.79 14.29
CA VAL A 54 -6.25 9.19 13.11
C VAL A 54 -5.38 8.02 12.63
N ALA A 55 -4.74 7.29 13.53
CA ALA A 55 -3.95 6.11 13.20
C ALA A 55 -4.78 5.00 12.58
N GLU A 56 -5.97 4.71 13.13
CA GLU A 56 -6.93 3.76 12.56
C GLU A 56 -7.39 4.20 11.17
N PHE A 57 -7.64 5.49 10.97
CA PHE A 57 -7.97 6.01 9.66
C PHE A 57 -6.83 5.81 8.65
N ILE A 58 -5.58 6.11 9.03
CA ILE A 58 -4.41 5.89 8.18
C ILE A 58 -4.29 4.41 7.81
N GLU A 59 -4.42 3.52 8.79
CA GLU A 59 -4.29 2.08 8.58
C GLU A 59 -5.41 1.52 7.69
N ASN A 60 -6.65 1.92 7.94
CA ASN A 60 -7.80 1.51 7.13
C ASN A 60 -7.71 2.01 5.67
N ASN A 61 -6.90 3.04 5.41
CA ASN A 61 -6.65 3.59 4.08
C ASN A 61 -5.23 3.30 3.60
N CYS A 62 -4.55 2.29 4.17
CA CYS A 62 -3.18 1.94 3.85
C CYS A 62 -2.99 1.58 2.36
N GLU A 63 -4.00 1.00 1.71
CA GLU A 63 -3.96 0.70 0.26
C GLU A 63 -3.80 1.98 -0.59
N LEU A 64 -4.44 3.08 -0.20
CA LEU A 64 -4.29 4.36 -0.90
C LEU A 64 -2.89 4.94 -0.69
N TRP A 65 -2.31 4.73 0.49
CA TRP A 65 -0.94 5.11 0.78
C TRP A 65 0.05 4.29 -0.07
N LEU A 66 -0.13 2.96 -0.14
CA LEU A 66 0.64 2.07 -1.02
C LEU A 66 0.53 2.51 -2.49
N HIS A 67 -0.66 2.82 -2.98
CA HIS A 67 -0.85 3.30 -4.34
C HIS A 67 -0.07 4.61 -4.62
N ARG A 68 -0.03 5.54 -3.66
CA ARG A 68 0.79 6.76 -3.75
C ARG A 68 2.28 6.43 -3.81
N LEU A 69 2.76 5.51 -2.97
CA LEU A 69 4.17 5.06 -2.96
C LEU A 69 4.57 4.44 -4.29
N ILE A 70 3.76 3.52 -4.83
CA ILE A 70 3.98 2.90 -6.15
C ILE A 70 4.07 3.96 -7.23
N ARG A 71 3.16 4.94 -7.26
CA ARG A 71 3.19 6.00 -8.27
C ARG A 71 4.46 6.85 -8.18
N ARG A 72 4.97 7.09 -6.97
CA ARG A 72 6.16 7.91 -6.74
C ARG A 72 7.45 7.14 -7.04
N GLU A 73 7.53 5.88 -6.65
CA GLU A 73 8.79 5.12 -6.59
C GLU A 73 8.93 4.11 -7.74
N LEU A 74 7.82 3.60 -8.29
CA LEU A 74 7.80 2.63 -9.38
C LEU A 74 7.36 3.26 -10.71
N GLY A 75 7.83 4.49 -10.96
CA GLY A 75 7.51 5.25 -12.17
C GLY A 75 7.95 4.58 -13.48
N TYR A 76 8.90 3.64 -13.40
CA TYR A 76 9.42 2.88 -14.54
C TYR A 76 8.50 1.72 -14.97
N LEU A 77 7.58 1.27 -14.10
CA LEU A 77 6.61 0.23 -14.43
C LEU A 77 5.41 0.83 -15.20
N SER A 78 4.80 0.05 -16.08
CA SER A 78 3.54 0.39 -16.74
C SER A 78 2.35 0.35 -15.77
N ALA A 79 1.20 0.90 -16.18
CA ALA A 79 0.00 0.91 -15.33
C ALA A 79 -0.48 -0.50 -14.95
N GLY A 80 -0.40 -1.47 -15.87
CA GLY A 80 -0.78 -2.86 -15.61
C GLY A 80 0.17 -3.55 -14.63
N GLU A 81 1.46 -3.29 -14.75
CA GLU A 81 2.49 -3.84 -13.86
C GLU A 81 2.36 -3.25 -12.45
N ARG A 82 2.14 -1.95 -12.33
CA ARG A 82 1.86 -1.29 -11.05
C ARG A 82 0.62 -1.85 -10.38
N LEU A 83 -0.44 -2.13 -11.15
CA LEU A 83 -1.66 -2.74 -10.62
C LEU A 83 -1.39 -4.16 -10.11
N TRP A 84 -0.57 -4.93 -10.84
CA TRP A 84 -0.16 -6.27 -10.41
C TRP A 84 0.61 -6.21 -9.09
N VAL A 85 1.65 -5.37 -9.01
CA VAL A 85 2.47 -5.18 -7.79
C VAL A 85 1.60 -4.72 -6.63
N LEU A 86 0.70 -3.75 -6.84
CA LEU A 86 -0.23 -3.29 -5.81
C LEU A 86 -1.11 -4.43 -5.30
N SER A 87 -1.73 -5.20 -6.20
CA SER A 87 -2.60 -6.31 -5.83
C SER A 87 -1.87 -7.33 -4.97
N ARG A 88 -0.58 -7.56 -5.27
CA ARG A 88 0.26 -8.50 -4.54
C ARG A 88 0.66 -7.95 -3.17
N ALA A 89 1.13 -6.71 -3.10
CA ALA A 89 1.49 -6.04 -1.85
C ALA A 89 0.29 -5.98 -0.88
N VAL A 90 -0.90 -5.66 -1.40
CA VAL A 90 -2.15 -5.67 -0.62
C VAL A 90 -2.48 -7.08 -0.11
N ALA A 91 -2.29 -8.11 -0.92
CA ALA A 91 -2.52 -9.48 -0.49
C ALA A 91 -1.56 -9.91 0.64
N VAL A 92 -0.29 -9.48 0.60
CA VAL A 92 0.67 -9.73 1.68
C VAL A 92 0.27 -8.97 2.94
N LEU A 93 -0.06 -7.69 2.80
CA LEU A 93 -0.48 -6.83 3.92
C LEU A 93 -1.68 -7.42 4.67
N ARG A 94 -2.70 -7.89 3.93
CA ARG A 94 -3.91 -8.50 4.52
C ARG A 94 -3.62 -9.83 5.22
N LYS A 95 -2.61 -10.59 4.76
CA LYS A 95 -2.22 -11.86 5.38
C LYS A 95 -1.43 -11.69 6.67
N ASP A 96 -0.67 -10.60 6.79
CA ASP A 96 0.23 -10.39 7.94
C ASP A 96 -0.56 -10.18 9.25
N GLY A 97 -1.82 -9.74 9.18
CA GLY A 97 -2.72 -9.69 10.35
C GLY A 97 -2.31 -8.71 11.45
N ARG A 98 -1.24 -7.92 11.25
CA ARG A 98 -0.66 -7.01 12.25
C ARG A 98 -1.36 -5.66 12.37
N MET A 99 -2.61 -5.55 11.93
CA MET A 99 -3.34 -4.29 11.88
C MET A 99 -3.31 -3.57 13.24
N GLY A 100 -3.63 -4.25 14.34
CA GLY A 100 -3.61 -3.66 15.68
C GLY A 100 -2.24 -3.10 16.09
N SER A 101 -1.16 -3.86 15.86
CA SER A 101 0.20 -3.43 16.19
C SER A 101 0.66 -2.23 15.36
N ARG A 102 0.24 -2.14 14.08
CA ARG A 102 0.54 -0.97 13.23
C ARG A 102 -0.20 0.26 13.70
N VAL A 103 -1.48 0.14 14.06
CA VAL A 103 -2.23 1.26 14.63
C VAL A 103 -1.58 1.73 15.93
N ASP A 104 -1.13 0.83 16.81
CA ASP A 104 -0.41 1.20 18.04
C ASP A 104 0.87 2.00 17.72
N GLY A 105 1.69 1.51 16.79
CA GLY A 105 2.92 2.18 16.36
C GLY A 105 2.66 3.57 15.77
N ILE A 106 1.68 3.68 14.86
CA ILE A 106 1.27 4.97 14.26
C ILE A 106 0.74 5.92 15.34
N THR A 107 -0.08 5.42 16.27
CA THR A 107 -0.63 6.23 17.38
C THR A 107 0.48 6.86 18.19
N VAL A 108 1.48 6.06 18.62
CA VAL A 108 2.62 6.55 19.39
C VAL A 108 3.43 7.58 18.60
N ALA A 109 3.65 7.33 17.31
CA ALA A 109 4.43 8.23 16.45
C ALA A 109 3.78 9.61 16.26
N ILE A 110 2.45 9.67 16.12
CA ILE A 110 1.75 10.95 15.87
C ILE A 110 1.27 11.64 17.14
N LEU A 111 1.23 10.96 18.29
CA LEU A 111 0.70 11.49 19.54
C LEU A 111 1.32 12.85 19.94
N PRO A 112 2.66 13.05 19.89
CA PRO A 112 3.25 14.36 20.21
C PRO A 112 2.77 15.45 19.26
N PHE A 113 2.63 15.13 17.98
CA PHE A 113 2.17 16.09 16.96
C PHE A 113 0.71 16.47 17.17
N VAL A 114 -0.16 15.52 17.54
CA VAL A 114 -1.57 15.80 17.88
C VAL A 114 -1.71 16.67 19.12
N TRP A 115 -0.80 16.52 20.09
CA TRP A 115 -0.73 17.34 21.28
C TRP A 115 -0.35 18.80 20.95
N GLU A 116 0.66 18.98 20.10
CA GLU A 116 1.24 20.30 19.82
C GLU A 116 0.50 21.09 18.73
N HIS A 117 -0.23 20.40 17.84
CA HIS A 117 -0.80 21.02 16.65
C HIS A 117 -2.32 20.84 16.53
N GLU A 118 -3.00 21.95 16.26
CA GLU A 118 -4.44 21.98 15.97
C GLU A 118 -4.77 21.56 14.53
N ILE A 119 -3.80 21.53 13.61
CA ILE A 119 -4.04 21.20 12.20
C ILE A 119 -3.26 19.93 11.85
N LEU A 120 -3.99 18.91 11.44
CA LEU A 120 -3.46 17.60 11.07
C LEU A 120 -3.80 17.34 9.60
N VAL A 121 -2.79 17.16 8.74
CA VAL A 121 -2.99 16.75 7.35
C VAL A 121 -2.46 15.32 7.22
N ILE A 122 -3.35 14.37 6.95
CA ILE A 122 -3.06 12.93 6.99
C ILE A 122 -1.87 12.57 6.09
N GLU A 123 -1.86 13.08 4.85
CA GLU A 123 -0.81 12.81 3.89
C GLU A 123 0.53 13.41 4.33
N GLY A 124 0.51 14.54 5.04
CA GLY A 124 1.70 15.11 5.67
C GLY A 124 2.24 14.24 6.80
N LEU A 125 1.37 13.70 7.66
CA LEU A 125 1.78 12.76 8.71
C LEU A 125 2.44 11.52 8.09
N GLN A 126 1.83 10.96 7.04
CA GLN A 126 2.36 9.82 6.28
C GLN A 126 3.74 10.09 5.69
N ASP A 127 3.93 11.26 5.07
CA ASP A 127 5.18 11.56 4.35
C ASP A 127 6.33 11.99 5.28
N PHE A 128 6.04 12.62 6.42
CA PHE A 128 7.07 13.25 7.25
C PHE A 128 7.30 12.55 8.61
N LEU A 129 6.24 12.10 9.27
CA LEU A 129 6.33 11.54 10.63
C LEU A 129 6.39 10.01 10.62
N LEU A 130 5.65 9.36 9.72
CA LEU A 130 5.49 7.92 9.71
C LEU A 130 6.54 7.21 8.84
N LYS A 131 7.83 7.53 9.05
CA LYS A 131 8.94 6.98 8.26
C LYS A 131 9.03 5.46 8.39
N ASP A 132 9.00 4.95 9.62
CA ASP A 132 9.10 3.51 9.87
C ASP A 132 7.97 2.74 9.19
N SER A 133 6.73 3.24 9.31
CA SER A 133 5.59 2.66 8.61
C SER A 133 5.71 2.77 7.08
N ALA A 134 6.28 3.86 6.57
CA ALA A 134 6.54 3.99 5.13
C ALA A 134 7.61 2.99 4.66
N ASP A 135 8.66 2.76 5.45
CA ASP A 135 9.72 1.80 5.14
C ASP A 135 9.22 0.35 5.17
N GLU A 136 8.34 0.01 6.12
CA GLU A 136 7.62 -1.28 6.11
C GLU A 136 6.83 -1.45 4.80
N LEU A 137 6.08 -0.43 4.37
CA LEU A 137 5.33 -0.49 3.12
C LEU A 137 6.24 -0.60 1.90
N ARG A 138 7.39 0.09 1.90
CA ARG A 138 8.39 -0.04 0.83
C ARG A 138 9.00 -1.42 0.78
N ALA A 139 9.29 -2.03 1.93
CA ALA A 139 9.78 -3.41 1.99
C ALA A 139 8.76 -4.39 1.37
N LEU A 140 7.47 -4.22 1.69
CA LEU A 140 6.39 -5.00 1.07
C LEU A 140 6.32 -4.80 -0.45
N LEU A 141 6.48 -3.55 -0.91
CA LEU A 141 6.56 -3.25 -2.34
C LEU A 141 7.77 -3.90 -3.00
N GLY A 142 8.93 -3.91 -2.35
CA GLY A 142 10.14 -4.58 -2.82
C GLY A 142 9.92 -6.07 -3.08
N VAL A 143 9.35 -6.78 -2.10
CA VAL A 143 8.99 -8.20 -2.24
C VAL A 143 8.02 -8.42 -3.41
N ALA A 144 7.01 -7.57 -3.55
CA ALA A 144 6.05 -7.68 -4.65
C ALA A 144 6.68 -7.38 -6.03
N VAL A 145 7.64 -6.46 -6.10
CA VAL A 145 8.38 -6.17 -7.34
C VAL A 145 9.31 -7.32 -7.71
N GLU A 146 10.01 -7.92 -6.75
CA GLU A 146 10.84 -9.10 -6.99
C GLU A 146 10.02 -10.27 -7.55
N GLU A 147 8.86 -10.54 -6.95
CA GLU A 147 7.95 -11.59 -7.44
C GLU A 147 7.45 -11.30 -8.86
N TYR A 148 7.17 -10.03 -9.17
CA TYR A 148 6.78 -9.61 -10.51
C TYR A 148 7.89 -9.86 -11.53
N LEU A 149 9.13 -9.45 -11.21
CA LEU A 149 10.28 -9.61 -12.11
C LEU A 149 10.56 -11.09 -12.37
N PHE A 150 10.55 -11.92 -11.33
CA PHE A 150 10.73 -13.37 -11.47
C PHE A 150 9.67 -14.00 -12.37
N LYS A 151 8.39 -13.61 -12.19
CA LYS A 151 7.31 -14.10 -13.04
C LYS A 151 7.49 -13.66 -14.50
N ARG A 152 7.94 -12.43 -14.74
CA ARG A 152 8.18 -11.93 -16.09
C ARG A 152 9.30 -12.70 -16.78
N GLU A 153 10.39 -12.99 -16.06
CA GLU A 153 11.50 -13.82 -16.55
C GLU A 153 11.03 -15.25 -16.87
N GLU A 154 10.18 -15.84 -16.04
CA GLU A 154 9.57 -17.16 -16.28
C GLU A 154 8.70 -17.16 -17.56
N ASP A 155 7.85 -16.14 -17.73
CA ASP A 155 7.00 -15.99 -18.90
C ASP A 155 7.84 -15.81 -20.19
N GLU A 156 8.89 -14.98 -20.15
CA GLU A 156 9.85 -14.78 -21.24
C GLU A 156 10.57 -16.09 -21.61
N TYR A 157 11.03 -16.85 -20.61
CA TYR A 157 11.65 -18.16 -20.82
C TYR A 157 10.68 -19.17 -21.45
N ASN A 158 9.45 -19.21 -20.96
CA ASN A 158 8.40 -20.09 -21.49
C ASN A 158 8.04 -19.73 -22.94
N GLU A 159 7.99 -18.45 -23.30
CA GLU A 159 7.80 -18.01 -24.68
C GLU A 159 8.95 -18.43 -25.59
N LEU A 160 10.19 -18.21 -25.17
CA LEU A 160 11.38 -18.63 -25.93
C LEU A 160 11.42 -20.15 -26.12
N SER A 161 11.16 -20.92 -25.07
CA SER A 161 11.18 -22.38 -25.13
C SER A 161 10.15 -22.92 -26.14
N ARG A 162 8.93 -22.36 -26.19
CA ARG A 162 7.89 -22.71 -27.18
C ARG A 162 8.28 -22.38 -28.61
N HIS A 163 9.07 -21.33 -28.84
CA HIS A 163 9.58 -21.00 -30.17
C HIS A 163 10.74 -21.90 -30.60
N LEU A 164 11.51 -22.44 -29.64
CA LEU A 164 12.64 -23.33 -29.89
C LEU A 164 12.25 -24.82 -29.98
N THR A 165 11.14 -25.24 -29.35
CA THR A 165 10.69 -26.65 -29.39
C THR A 165 10.31 -27.19 -30.78
N PRO A 166 9.77 -26.40 -31.74
CA PRO A 166 9.45 -26.90 -33.08
C PRO A 166 10.68 -27.16 -33.96
N MET A 167 11.86 -26.65 -33.61
CA MET A 167 13.08 -26.82 -34.41
C MET A 167 13.92 -28.06 -34.02
N GLY A 168 13.62 -28.73 -32.91
CA GLY A 168 14.39 -29.89 -32.41
C GLY A 168 13.96 -31.27 -32.91
N LEU A 169 12.79 -31.42 -33.53
CA LEU A 169 12.25 -32.72 -33.97
C LEU A 169 12.31 -32.96 -35.49
N ARG A 170 13.17 -32.22 -36.19
CA ARG A 170 13.50 -32.45 -37.61
C ARG A 170 14.98 -32.77 -37.86
N TRP A 171 15.67 -33.38 -36.89
CA TRP A 171 16.82 -34.22 -37.24
C TRP A 171 16.30 -35.59 -37.65
N GLY A 172 15.93 -35.66 -38.93
CA GLY A 172 15.55 -36.91 -39.58
C GLY A 172 16.70 -37.90 -39.52
N PHE A 173 16.57 -38.91 -38.67
CA PHE A 173 17.17 -40.21 -38.89
C PHE A 173 16.58 -40.78 -40.19
N ARG A 174 17.09 -40.34 -41.35
CA ARG A 174 16.98 -41.10 -42.60
C ARG A 174 17.91 -42.30 -42.47
N GLY A 175 17.44 -43.33 -41.76
CA GLY A 175 17.93 -44.68 -41.96
C GLY A 175 17.70 -45.06 -43.42
N ARG A 176 18.78 -45.14 -44.20
CA ARG A 176 18.74 -45.70 -45.55
C ARG A 176 18.31 -47.16 -45.46
N PRO A 177 17.38 -47.64 -46.30
CA PRO A 177 17.15 -49.06 -46.44
C PRO A 177 18.28 -49.64 -47.31
N HIS A 178 19.21 -50.38 -46.71
CA HIS A 178 20.03 -51.30 -47.48
C HIS A 178 19.31 -52.65 -47.55
N SER A 179 18.62 -52.83 -48.66
CA SER A 179 18.31 -54.13 -49.26
C SER A 179 19.58 -54.97 -49.35
N PHE A 180 19.60 -56.14 -48.70
CA PHE A 180 20.50 -57.23 -49.06
C PHE A 180 19.65 -58.44 -49.45
N LEU A 181 19.86 -58.84 -50.70
CA LEU A 181 19.33 -60.01 -51.38
C LEU A 181 19.82 -61.29 -50.70
N ALA A 182 18.94 -62.29 -50.69
CA ALA A 182 19.28 -63.70 -50.53
C ALA A 182 20.29 -64.17 -51.62
N PRO A 183 20.98 -65.29 -51.41
CA PRO A 183 20.37 -66.61 -51.57
C PRO A 183 20.46 -67.52 -50.34
#